data_AF-A0A2V8G6R9-F1
#
_entry.id   AF-A0A2V8G6R9-F1
#
_cell.length_a   1.000
_cell.length_b   1.000
_cell.length_c   1.000
_cell.angle_alpha   90.00
_cell.angle_beta   90.00
_cell.angle_gamma   90.00
#
_symmetry.space_group_name_H-M   'P 1'
#
loop_
_entity.id
_entity.type
_entity.pdbx_description
1 polymer ?
#
loop_
_entity_poly.entity_id
_entity_poly.type
_entity_poly.pdbx_seq_one_letter_code
_entity_poly.pdbx_strand_id
1 'polypeptide(L)' 'MKLQDVERIARGALRDLGVSDTAITVTAHEAQPDTWRIAIAGTHGPTILTIRGGSGSTPQWIREQVFNQFQSR' A
#
# COMPACT_ATOMS: atom_id res chain seq x y z
N MET A 1 0.65 -10.94 -8.42
CA MET A 1 1.69 -10.03 -7.86
C MET A 1 2.11 -10.57 -6.50
N LYS A 2 3.38 -10.47 -6.09
CA LYS A 2 3.84 -11.01 -4.79
C LYS A 2 3.83 -9.92 -3.70
N LEU A 3 3.78 -10.33 -2.43
CA LEU A 3 3.82 -9.42 -1.28
C LEU A 3 4.99 -8.43 -1.35
N GLN A 4 6.18 -8.92 -1.70
CA GLN A 4 7.39 -8.10 -1.81
C GLN A 4 7.28 -7.02 -2.90
N ASP A 5 6.58 -7.30 -4.00
CA ASP A 5 6.35 -6.30 -5.04
C ASP A 5 5.44 -5.19 -4.52
N VAL A 6 4.33 -5.56 -3.87
CA VAL A 6 3.37 -4.63 -3.30
C VAL A 6 4.04 -3.75 -2.23
N GLU A 7 4.83 -4.34 -1.34
CA GLU A 7 5.58 -3.60 -0.33
C GLU A 7 6.54 -2.59 -0.97
N ARG A 8 7.32 -3.02 -1.96
CA ARG A 8 8.27 -2.14 -2.66
C ARG A 8 7.56 -0.98 -3.34
N ILE A 9 6.45 -1.24 -4.04
CA ILE A 9 5.66 -0.21 -4.73
C ILE A 9 5.04 0.75 -3.71
N ALA A 10 4.42 0.23 -2.66
CA ALA A 10 3.78 1.05 -1.63
C ALA A 10 4.79 1.93 -0.88
N ARG A 11 5.96 1.38 -0.52
CA ARG A 11 7.04 2.15 0.10
C ARG A 11 7.54 3.26 -0.83
N GLY A 12 7.69 2.98 -2.12
CA GLY A 12 8.04 4.00 -3.13
C GLY A 12 6.99 5.10 -3.21
N ALA A 13 5.71 4.73 -3.32
CA ALA A 13 4.60 5.68 -3.39
C ALA A 13 4.52 6.59 -2.14
N LEU A 14 4.68 6.01 -0.95
CA LEU A 14 4.68 6.74 0.32
C LEU A 14 5.89 7.68 0.43
N ARG A 15 7.07 7.23 0.04
CA ARG A 15 8.26 8.09 -0.02
C ARG A 15 8.04 9.30 -0.93
N ASP A 16 7.41 9.09 -2.08
CA ASP A 16 7.10 10.17 -3.02
C ASP A 16 6.04 11.15 -2.49
N LEU A 17 5.26 10.74 -1.49
CA LEU A 17 4.37 11.59 -0.69
C LEU A 17 5.08 12.30 0.48
N GLY A 18 6.39 12.10 0.66
CA GLY A 18 7.18 12.63 1.77
C GLY A 18 7.16 11.76 3.03
N VAL A 19 6.47 10.61 3.00
CA VAL A 19 6.37 9.68 4.13
C VAL A 19 7.61 8.77 4.15
N SER A 20 8.65 9.22 4.85
CA SER A 20 10.00 8.60 4.79
C SER A 20 10.42 7.81 6.02
N ASP A 21 9.72 7.95 7.15
CA ASP A 21 10.06 7.32 8.44
C ASP A 21 8.85 6.61 9.03
N THR A 22 8.43 5.52 8.36
CA THR A 22 7.13 4.92 8.64
C THR A 22 7.22 3.42 8.53
N ALA A 23 6.81 2.73 9.59
CA ALA A 23 6.76 1.28 9.58
C ALA A 23 5.58 0.85 8.71
N ILE A 24 5.88 0.13 7.62
CA ILE A 24 4.90 -0.39 6.68
C ILE A 24 4.82 -1.90 6.83
N THR A 25 3.63 -2.41 7.12
CA THR A 25 3.34 -3.84 7.18
C THR A 25 2.34 -4.18 6.09
N VAL A 26 2.73 -5.04 5.14
CA VAL A 26 1.84 -5.53 4.09
C VAL A 26 1.40 -6.95 4.41
N THR A 27 0.09 -7.21 4.42
CA THR A 27 -0.50 -8.54 4.60
C THR A 27 -1.49 -8.85 3.49
N ALA A 28 -1.68 -10.13 3.17
CA ALA A 28 -2.77 -10.54 2.30
C ALA A 28 -4.11 -10.28 3.02
N HIS A 29 -5.12 -9.85 2.28
CA HIS A 29 -6.45 -9.66 2.83
C HIS A 29 -7.16 -11.01 2.94
N GLU A 30 -7.39 -11.50 4.16
CA GLU A 30 -7.89 -12.86 4.41
C GLU A 30 -9.23 -13.16 3.71
N ALA A 31 -10.13 -12.17 3.62
CA ALA A 31 -11.45 -12.34 3.00
C ALA A 31 -11.49 -12.04 1.48
N GLN A 32 -10.42 -11.49 0.90
CA GLN A 32 -10.44 -11.04 -0.50
C GLN A 32 -9.17 -11.52 -1.21
N PRO A 33 -9.26 -12.51 -2.12
CA PRO A 33 -8.11 -12.87 -2.94
C PRO A 33 -7.65 -11.64 -3.73
N ASP A 34 -6.37 -11.61 -4.09
CA ASP A 34 -5.80 -10.52 -4.89
C ASP A 34 -5.87 -9.13 -4.23
N THR A 35 -6.14 -9.07 -2.92
CA THR A 35 -6.21 -7.83 -2.16
C THR A 35 -5.17 -7.85 -1.04
N TRP A 36 -4.57 -6.70 -0.80
CA TRP A 36 -3.49 -6.50 0.17
C TRP A 36 -3.89 -5.42 1.16
N ARG A 37 -3.60 -5.66 2.43
CA ARG A 37 -3.75 -4.67 3.49
C ARG A 37 -2.39 -4.08 3.81
N ILE A 38 -2.31 -2.76 3.79
CA ILE A 38 -1.08 -2.03 4.09
C ILE A 38 -1.35 -1.22 5.36
N ALA A 39 -0.74 -1.65 6.47
CA ALA A 39 -0.71 -0.89 7.70
C ALA A 39 0.52 0.02 7.71
N ILE A 40 0.29 1.29 8.00
CA ILE A 40 1.28 2.36 7.97
C ILE A 40 1.27 2.96 9.38
N ALA A 41 2.36 2.77 10.13
CA ALA A 41 2.54 3.33 11.47
C ALA A 41 3.57 4.45 11.39
N GLY A 42 3.08 5.69 11.46
CA GLY A 42 3.90 6.91 11.35
C GLY A 42 3.32 8.09 12.09
N THR A 43 3.92 9.26 11.86
CA THR A 43 3.63 10.53 12.54
C THR A 43 2.18 11.00 12.39
N HIS A 44 1.50 10.59 11.32
CA HIS A 44 0.11 10.92 11.03
C HIS A 44 -0.92 9.96 11.68
N GLY A 45 -0.45 9.04 12.54
CA GLY A 45 -1.27 8.01 13.17
C GLY A 45 -1.35 6.71 12.35
N PRO A 46 -2.00 5.66 12.88
CA PRO A 46 -2.12 4.39 12.19
C PRO A 46 -3.04 4.51 10.98
N THR A 47 -2.49 4.44 9.77
CA THR A 47 -3.27 4.41 8.52
C THR A 47 -3.33 2.99 7.98
N ILE A 48 -4.50 2.55 7.54
CA ILE A 48 -4.70 1.25 6.91
C ILE A 48 -5.27 1.46 5.51
N LEU A 49 -4.54 0.98 4.51
CA LEU A 49 -4.94 0.99 3.11
C LEU A 49 -5.31 -0.43 2.66
N THR A 50 -6.28 -0.53 1.77
CA THR A 50 -6.72 -1.80 1.17
C THR A 50 -6.51 -1.72 -0.33
N ILE A 51 -5.50 -2.41 -0.84
CA ILE A 51 -5.03 -2.31 -2.22
C ILE A 51 -5.43 -3.55 -3.00
N ARG A 52 -6.01 -3.36 -4.19
CA ARG A 52 -6.21 -4.46 -5.14
C ARG A 52 -4.95 -4.66 -5.97
N GLY A 53 -4.39 -5.87 -5.93
CA GLY A 53 -3.10 -6.23 -6.54
C GLY A 53 -3.10 -7.65 -7.10
N GLY A 54 -4.13 -7.98 -7.88
CA GLY A 54 -4.33 -9.30 -8.47
C GLY A 54 -3.65 -9.53 -9.81
N SER A 55 -4.00 -10.65 -10.44
CA SER A 55 -3.61 -10.96 -11.82
C SER A 55 -4.12 -9.87 -12.77
N GLY A 56 -3.19 -9.13 -13.41
CA GLY A 56 -3.50 -7.99 -14.28
C GLY A 56 -3.31 -6.60 -13.65
N SER A 57 -3.03 -6.51 -12.34
CA SER A 57 -2.67 -5.24 -11.71
C SER A 57 -1.25 -4.83 -12.09
N THR A 58 -1.06 -3.57 -12.46
CA THR A 58 0.27 -3.01 -12.78
C THR A 58 0.90 -2.33 -11.56
N PRO A 59 2.23 -2.16 -11.52
CA PRO A 59 2.88 -1.40 -10.46
C PRO A 59 2.33 0.03 -10.35
N GLN A 60 2.05 0.66 -11.50
CA GLN A 60 1.47 1.99 -11.57
C GLN A 60 0.07 2.05 -10.95
N TRP A 61 -0.77 1.04 -11.21
CA TRP A 61 -2.11 0.95 -10.62
C TRP A 61 -2.07 0.85 -9.09
N ILE A 62 -1.18 0.00 -8.54
CA ILE A 62 -1.00 -0.10 -7.08
C ILE A 62 -0.56 1.24 -6.50
N ARG A 63 0.42 1.88 -7.13
CA ARG A 63 0.92 3.19 -6.72
C ARG A 63 -0.23 4.19 -6.64
N GLU A 64 -1.03 4.33 -7.69
CA GLU A 64 -2.20 5.23 -7.72
C GLU A 64 -3.21 4.92 -6.61
N GLN A 65 -3.47 3.64 -6.32
CA GLN A 65 -4.34 3.29 -5.19
C GLN A 65 -3.78 3.73 -3.84
N VAL A 66 -2.47 3.60 -3.62
CA VAL A 66 -1.80 4.07 -2.40
C VAL A 66 -1.92 5.59 -2.30
N PHE A 67 -1.61 6.33 -3.37
CA PHE A 67 -1.75 7.78 -3.42
C PHE A 67 -3.17 8.24 -3.08
N ASN A 68 -4.17 7.71 -3.79
CA ASN A 68 -5.56 8.12 -3.64
C ASN A 68 -6.10 7.81 -2.23
N GLN A 69 -5.79 6.63 -1.69
CA GLN A 69 -6.28 6.27 -0.36
C GLN A 69 -5.54 7.00 0.76
N PHE A 70 -4.24 7.25 0.62
CA PHE A 70 -3.46 7.94 1.65
C PHE A 70 -3.81 9.43 1.72
N GLN A 71 -3.99 10.10 0.59
CA GLN A 71 -4.39 11.52 0.57
C GLN A 71 -5.85 11.76 1.00
N SER A 72 -6.71 10.75 0.90
CA SER A 72 -8.11 10.83 1.32
C SER A 72 -8.32 10.60 2.83
N ARG A 73 -7.25 10.38 3.60
CA ARG A 73 -7.28 10.12 5.04
C ARG A 73 -6.86 11.34 5.83
#